data_AF-A0A2E6LZM9-F1
#
_entry.id   AF-A0A2E6LZM9-F1
#
_cell.length_a   1.000
_cell.length_b   1.000
_cell.length_c   1.000
_cell.angle_alpha   90.00
_cell.angle_beta   90.00
_cell.angle_gamma   90.00
#
_symmetry.space_group_name_H-M   'P 1'
#
loop_
_entity.id
_entity.type
_entity.pdbx_description
1 polymer ?
#
loop_
_entity_poly.entity_id
_entity_poly.type
_entity_poly.pdbx_seq_one_letter_code
_entity_poly.pdbx_strand_id
1 'polypeptide(L)'
;MILKIKNNAGSAIIEFIIAGIVFCLILAGAFQMMLLYEGHVRLQQAAFEAARHGIVNNGTAAAIKKGFIQNSLDLYIHGTKPEDILKAYKLSQKAVNYPLTEGGAGVVVTRLNPTPEAFEDFAIEKNNKKFIPNAWLHMKPDELGENSQLSIQDANILKIKIKYGFPLEVPVIDKIIGAILTAVNPANQHYYKSTPVRIPLSVTAVMHMQSDVYE
;
A
#
# COMPACT_ATOMS: atom_id res chain seq x y z
N MET A 1 -28.43 30.85 -57.38
CA MET A 1 -28.09 30.27 -56.07
C MET A 1 -26.75 29.55 -56.23
N ILE A 2 -25.64 30.23 -55.95
CA ILE A 2 -24.28 29.67 -56.13
C ILE A 2 -23.90 28.96 -54.84
N LEU A 3 -23.76 27.63 -54.90
CA LEU A 3 -23.32 26.81 -53.78
C LEU A 3 -21.83 27.09 -53.53
N LYS A 4 -21.53 27.88 -52.50
CA LYS A 4 -20.15 28.15 -52.07
C LYS A 4 -19.61 26.91 -51.37
N ILE A 5 -18.85 26.08 -52.08
CA ILE A 5 -18.13 24.96 -51.46
C ILE A 5 -16.96 25.55 -50.66
N LYS A 6 -17.02 25.47 -49.32
CA LYS A 6 -15.92 25.83 -48.43
C LYS A 6 -14.81 24.79 -48.59
N ASN A 7 -13.64 25.21 -49.07
CA ASN A 7 -12.44 24.37 -49.07
C ASN A 7 -11.93 24.17 -47.64
N ASN A 8 -12.22 23.01 -47.04
CA ASN A 8 -11.78 22.60 -45.70
C ASN A 8 -10.38 21.94 -45.69
N ALA A 9 -9.50 22.27 -46.65
CA ALA A 9 -8.29 21.51 -46.97
C ALA A 9 -7.21 21.43 -45.86
N GLY A 10 -7.36 22.16 -44.74
CA GLY A 10 -6.51 22.03 -43.55
C GLY A 10 -7.24 21.59 -42.28
N SER A 11 -8.58 21.54 -42.28
CA SER A 11 -9.37 21.22 -41.10
C SER A 11 -9.24 19.76 -40.71
N ALA A 12 -9.22 18.86 -41.68
CA ALA A 12 -9.12 17.42 -41.45
C ALA A 12 -7.78 17.03 -40.80
N ILE A 13 -6.69 17.71 -41.14
CA ILE A 13 -5.35 17.45 -40.55
C ILE A 13 -5.33 17.88 -39.08
N ILE A 14 -5.89 19.06 -38.76
CA ILE A 14 -5.96 19.56 -37.38
C ILE A 14 -6.85 18.66 -36.52
N GLU A 15 -8.02 18.28 -37.04
CA GLU A 15 -8.95 17.37 -36.36
C GLU A 15 -8.30 16.00 -36.10
N PHE A 16 -7.56 15.46 -37.08
CA PHE A 16 -6.82 14.23 -36.91
C PHE A 16 -5.72 14.34 -35.86
N ILE A 17 -4.98 15.45 -35.80
CA ILE A 17 -3.93 15.67 -34.77
C ILE A 17 -4.57 15.74 -33.38
N ILE A 18 -5.65 16.51 -33.22
CA ILE A 18 -6.35 16.64 -31.94
C ILE A 18 -6.89 15.26 -31.51
N ALA A 19 -7.59 14.56 -32.40
CA ALA A 19 -8.11 13.23 -32.13
C ALA A 19 -7.00 12.23 -31.79
N GLY A 20 -5.88 12.26 -32.52
CA GLY A 20 -4.72 11.41 -32.27
C GLY A 20 -4.07 11.66 -30.90
N ILE A 21 -3.89 12.93 -30.51
CA ILE A 21 -3.35 13.27 -29.19
C ILE A 21 -4.30 12.81 -28.08
N VAL A 22 -5.60 13.08 -28.21
CA VAL A 22 -6.60 12.67 -27.23
C VAL A 22 -6.63 11.14 -27.10
N PHE A 23 -6.58 10.43 -28.22
CA PHE A 23 -6.52 8.97 -28.24
C PHE A 23 -5.26 8.44 -27.52
N CYS A 24 -4.09 9.00 -27.82
CA CYS A 24 -2.84 8.65 -27.13
C CYS A 24 -2.91 8.92 -25.62
N LEU A 25 -3.50 10.02 -25.19
CA LEU A 25 -3.66 10.34 -23.76
C LEU A 25 -4.57 9.32 -23.06
N ILE A 26 -5.66 8.90 -23.71
CA ILE A 26 -6.56 7.87 -23.16
C ILE A 26 -5.83 6.54 -23.03
N LEU A 27 -5.09 6.11 -24.06
CA LEU A 27 -4.29 4.88 -24.01
C LEU A 27 -3.22 4.93 -22.92
N ALA A 28 -2.49 6.05 -22.82
CA ALA A 28 -1.48 6.26 -21.78
C ALA A 28 -2.10 6.24 -20.38
N GLY A 29 -3.28 6.83 -20.20
CA GLY A 29 -4.05 6.77 -18.96
C GLY A 29 -4.49 5.35 -18.60
N ALA A 30 -4.99 4.59 -19.57
CA ALA A 30 -5.36 3.18 -19.37
C ALA A 30 -4.13 2.32 -18.99
N PHE A 31 -2.99 2.54 -19.65
CA PHE A 31 -1.73 1.86 -19.33
C PHE A 31 -1.24 2.22 -17.92
N GLN A 32 -1.33 3.50 -17.54
CA GLN A 32 -0.99 3.94 -16.18
C GLN A 32 -1.86 3.25 -15.11
N MET A 33 -3.16 3.07 -15.37
CA MET A 33 -4.06 2.34 -14.47
C MET A 33 -3.71 0.85 -14.37
N MET A 34 -3.29 0.24 -15.48
CA MET A 34 -2.81 -1.14 -15.50
C MET A 34 -1.57 -1.32 -14.60
N LEU A 35 -0.58 -0.43 -14.71
CA LEU A 35 0.63 -0.45 -13.87
C LEU A 35 0.29 -0.23 -12.38
N LEU A 36 -0.64 0.66 -12.07
CA LEU A 36 -1.10 0.87 -10.69
C LEU A 36 -1.77 -0.38 -10.12
N TYR A 37 -2.58 -1.08 -10.92
CA TYR A 37 -3.23 -2.31 -10.51
C TYR A 37 -2.21 -3.43 -10.27
N GLU A 38 -1.24 -3.58 -11.17
CA GLU A 38 -0.13 -4.51 -10.97
C GLU A 38 0.64 -4.22 -9.68
N GLY A 39 0.96 -2.94 -9.44
CA GLY A 39 1.57 -2.49 -8.18
C GLY A 39 0.71 -2.85 -6.97
N HIS A 40 -0.61 -2.61 -7.02
CA HIS A 40 -1.53 -2.96 -5.95
C HIS A 40 -1.49 -4.46 -5.61
N VAL A 41 -1.50 -5.34 -6.62
CA VAL A 41 -1.42 -6.79 -6.41
C VAL A 41 -0.09 -7.19 -5.76
N ARG A 42 1.04 -6.64 -6.23
CA ARG A 42 2.37 -6.87 -5.62
C ARG A 42 2.42 -6.37 -4.17
N LEU A 43 1.87 -5.20 -3.88
CA LEU A 43 1.79 -4.66 -2.51
C LEU A 43 0.94 -5.56 -1.60
N GLN A 44 -0.18 -6.08 -2.11
CA GLN A 44 -1.03 -6.98 -1.36
C GLN A 44 -0.28 -8.28 -1.00
N GLN A 45 0.47 -8.85 -1.94
CA GLN A 45 1.33 -9.99 -1.68
C GLN A 45 2.40 -9.69 -0.61
N ALA A 46 3.09 -8.55 -0.75
CA ALA A 46 4.07 -8.10 0.24
C ALA A 46 3.44 -7.88 1.63
N ALA A 47 2.20 -7.38 1.69
CA ALA A 47 1.47 -7.20 2.93
C ALA A 47 1.06 -8.53 3.59
N PHE A 48 0.69 -9.54 2.80
CA PHE A 48 0.44 -10.88 3.33
C PHE A 48 1.72 -11.50 3.90
N GLU A 49 2.86 -11.42 3.20
CA GLU A 49 4.11 -11.94 3.74
C GLU A 49 4.58 -11.13 4.97
N ALA A 50 4.34 -9.81 5.00
CA ALA A 50 4.57 -9.00 6.20
C ALA A 50 3.72 -9.46 7.39
N ALA A 51 2.42 -9.75 7.17
CA ALA A 51 1.56 -10.32 8.19
C ALA A 51 2.06 -11.69 8.64
N ARG A 52 2.52 -12.54 7.71
CA ARG A 52 3.09 -13.87 8.00
C ARG A 52 4.32 -13.78 8.90
N HIS A 53 5.21 -12.82 8.63
CA HIS A 53 6.33 -12.54 9.53
C HIS A 53 5.87 -12.01 10.89
N GLY A 54 4.79 -11.25 10.94
CA GLY A 54 4.17 -10.76 12.18
C GLY A 54 3.61 -11.88 13.04
N ILE A 55 2.78 -12.79 12.48
CA ILE A 55 2.08 -13.82 13.23
C ILE A 55 2.99 -14.82 13.95
N VAL A 56 4.22 -15.02 13.46
CA VAL A 56 5.22 -15.90 14.09
C VAL A 56 6.19 -15.18 15.02
N ASN A 57 6.25 -13.84 14.94
CA ASN A 57 7.13 -12.99 15.76
C ASN A 57 6.29 -12.02 16.62
N ASN A 58 5.30 -12.59 17.29
CA ASN A 58 4.52 -11.93 18.32
C ASN A 58 3.69 -10.71 17.89
N GLY A 59 3.40 -10.57 16.59
CA GLY A 59 2.62 -9.45 16.06
C GLY A 59 3.31 -8.09 16.19
N THR A 60 4.61 -8.07 16.49
CA THR A 60 5.35 -6.83 16.74
C THR A 60 5.48 -5.99 15.45
N ALA A 61 5.35 -4.67 15.59
CA ALA A 61 5.48 -3.75 14.45
C ALA A 61 6.85 -3.87 13.76
N ALA A 62 7.92 -4.16 14.52
CA ALA A 62 9.26 -4.37 13.99
C ALA A 62 9.33 -5.63 13.09
N ALA A 63 8.70 -6.74 13.49
CA ALA A 63 8.66 -7.95 12.68
C ALA A 63 7.84 -7.76 11.40
N ILE A 64 6.69 -7.10 11.49
CA ILE A 64 5.86 -6.79 10.32
C ILE A 64 6.62 -5.90 9.34
N LYS A 65 7.28 -4.83 9.84
CA LYS A 65 8.13 -3.95 9.01
C LYS A 65 9.28 -4.73 8.35
N LYS A 66 9.97 -5.59 9.09
CA LYS A 66 11.05 -6.43 8.55
C LYS A 66 10.53 -7.37 7.45
N GLY A 67 9.40 -8.04 7.69
CA GLY A 67 8.75 -8.89 6.69
C GLY A 67 8.35 -8.11 5.45
N PHE A 68 7.79 -6.92 5.62
CA PHE A 68 7.45 -6.05 4.49
C PHE A 68 8.71 -5.63 3.70
N ILE A 69 9.79 -5.24 4.37
CA ILE A 69 11.05 -4.86 3.69
C ILE A 69 11.61 -6.02 2.85
N GLN A 70 11.57 -7.24 3.40
CA GLN A 70 12.09 -8.43 2.73
C GLN A 70 11.23 -8.89 1.55
N ASN A 71 9.91 -8.63 1.58
CA ASN A 71 8.96 -9.14 0.60
C ASN A 71 8.38 -8.06 -0.34
N SER A 72 8.89 -6.83 -0.27
CA SER A 72 8.55 -5.73 -1.20
C SER A 72 9.69 -5.40 -2.16
N LEU A 73 10.67 -6.31 -2.32
CA LEU A 73 11.85 -6.09 -3.15
C LEU A 73 11.49 -5.98 -4.63
N ASP A 74 10.48 -6.73 -5.06
CA ASP A 74 9.93 -6.71 -6.42
C ASP A 74 9.39 -5.33 -6.85
N LEU A 75 9.03 -4.47 -5.91
CA LEU A 75 8.65 -3.07 -6.16
C LEU A 75 9.85 -2.17 -6.52
N TYR A 76 11.09 -2.62 -6.26
CA TYR A 76 12.32 -1.82 -6.44
C TYR A 76 13.39 -2.49 -7.30
N ILE A 77 13.26 -3.79 -7.59
CA ILE A 77 14.23 -4.51 -8.41
C ILE A 77 14.15 -4.00 -9.87
N HIS A 78 15.24 -3.42 -10.33
CA HIS A 78 15.45 -3.03 -11.72
C HIS A 78 16.71 -3.74 -12.21
N GLY A 79 16.60 -5.01 -12.61
CA GLY A 79 17.73 -5.82 -13.09
C GLY A 79 17.72 -7.24 -12.54
N THR A 80 18.70 -8.04 -12.97
CA THR A 80 18.84 -9.47 -12.61
C THR A 80 20.11 -9.79 -11.84
N LYS A 81 20.97 -8.80 -11.59
CA LYS A 81 22.26 -9.02 -10.94
C LYS A 81 22.11 -9.05 -9.42
N PRO A 82 22.97 -9.79 -8.70
CA PRO A 82 22.96 -9.82 -7.23
C PRO A 82 23.11 -8.44 -6.58
N GLU A 83 23.88 -7.54 -7.19
CA GLU A 83 24.05 -6.15 -6.75
C GLU A 83 22.75 -5.33 -6.79
N ASP A 84 21.83 -5.66 -7.69
CA ASP A 84 20.54 -4.97 -7.81
C ASP A 84 19.56 -5.40 -6.72
N ILE A 85 19.66 -6.66 -6.25
CA ILE A 85 18.89 -7.15 -5.09
C ILE A 85 19.30 -6.38 -3.83
N LEU A 86 20.60 -6.17 -3.61
CA LEU A 86 21.08 -5.40 -2.46
C LEU A 86 20.62 -3.93 -2.53
N LYS A 87 20.63 -3.32 -3.72
CA LYS A 87 20.10 -1.97 -3.92
C LYS A 87 18.60 -1.92 -3.62
N ALA A 88 17.82 -2.87 -4.13
CA ALA A 88 16.39 -2.97 -3.89
C ALA A 88 16.07 -3.13 -2.39
N TYR A 89 16.86 -3.93 -1.66
CA TYR A 89 16.73 -4.06 -0.22
C TYR A 89 16.95 -2.74 0.52
N LYS A 90 18.00 -1.98 0.15
CA LYS A 90 18.26 -0.65 0.72
C LYS A 90 17.15 0.35 0.38
N LEU A 91 16.61 0.31 -0.84
CA LEU A 91 15.49 1.16 -1.26
C LEU A 91 14.21 0.83 -0.50
N SER A 92 13.90 -0.45 -0.31
CA SER A 92 12.74 -0.87 0.48
C SER A 92 12.88 -0.46 1.96
N GLN A 93 14.06 -0.66 2.54
CA GLN A 93 14.35 -0.18 3.90
C GLN A 93 14.19 1.34 3.98
N LYS A 94 14.68 2.08 2.98
CA LYS A 94 14.52 3.53 2.91
C LYS A 94 13.03 3.91 2.82
N ALA A 95 12.28 3.20 2.01
CA ALA A 95 10.86 3.46 1.80
C ALA A 95 10.01 3.30 3.07
N VAL A 96 10.36 2.33 3.92
CA VAL A 96 9.67 2.03 5.17
C VAL A 96 10.09 2.94 6.32
N ASN A 97 11.39 3.24 6.42
CA ASN A 97 11.92 3.96 7.59
C ASN A 97 11.89 5.47 7.45
N TYR A 98 11.88 6.00 6.22
CA TYR A 98 11.93 7.44 5.97
C TYR A 98 10.60 7.98 5.45
N PRO A 99 10.23 9.21 5.85
CA PRO A 99 9.05 9.87 5.32
C PRO A 99 9.20 10.18 3.83
N LEU A 100 8.07 10.49 3.19
CA LEU A 100 8.03 10.84 1.77
C LEU A 100 8.96 12.03 1.41
N THR A 101 9.12 12.97 2.34
CA THR A 101 9.96 14.17 2.22
C THR A 101 11.45 13.87 2.10
N GLU A 102 11.92 12.74 2.64
CA GLU A 102 13.32 12.32 2.62
C GLU A 102 13.62 11.28 1.52
N GLY A 103 12.66 11.11 0.61
CA GLY A 103 12.74 10.17 -0.51
C GLY A 103 12.38 8.73 -0.12
N GLY A 104 11.63 8.53 0.96
CA GLY A 104 10.93 7.28 1.24
C GLY A 104 9.64 7.13 0.43
N ALA A 105 8.89 6.04 0.66
CA ALA A 105 7.55 5.84 0.06
C ALA A 105 6.41 6.15 1.04
N GLY A 106 6.75 6.66 2.23
CA GLY A 106 5.79 7.07 3.25
C GLY A 106 4.95 5.88 3.72
N VAL A 107 5.61 4.73 3.93
CA VAL A 107 4.92 3.51 4.33
C VAL A 107 4.45 3.62 5.77
N VAL A 108 3.16 3.41 5.99
CA VAL A 108 2.57 3.40 7.32
C VAL A 108 1.93 2.03 7.55
N VAL A 109 2.45 1.30 8.53
CA VAL A 109 1.90 0.02 8.99
C VAL A 109 1.06 0.30 10.21
N THR A 110 -0.25 0.02 10.12
CA THR A 110 -1.21 0.16 11.22
C THR A 110 -1.76 -1.20 11.58
N ARG A 111 -1.69 -1.58 12.87
CA ARG A 111 -2.38 -2.76 13.39
C ARG A 111 -3.84 -2.36 13.64
N LEU A 112 -4.77 -3.06 13.00
CA LEU A 112 -6.22 -2.87 13.18
C LEU A 112 -6.79 -3.89 14.18
N ASN A 113 -6.18 -5.07 14.27
CA ASN A 113 -6.51 -6.10 15.24
C ASN A 113 -5.22 -6.86 15.58
N PRO A 114 -4.95 -7.20 16.85
CA PRO A 114 -5.79 -6.94 18.03
C PRO A 114 -5.85 -5.46 18.39
N THR A 115 -7.01 -5.00 18.85
CA THR A 115 -7.20 -3.61 19.29
C THR A 115 -6.61 -3.41 20.69
N PRO A 116 -6.29 -2.17 21.11
CA PRO A 116 -5.84 -1.91 22.48
C PRO A 116 -6.81 -2.45 23.53
N GLU A 117 -8.12 -2.32 23.29
CA GLU A 117 -9.17 -2.80 24.18
C GLU A 117 -9.15 -4.33 24.31
N ALA A 118 -8.77 -5.05 23.25
CA ALA A 118 -8.61 -6.51 23.30
C ALA A 118 -7.42 -6.94 24.18
N PHE A 119 -6.39 -6.09 24.32
CA PHE A 119 -5.32 -6.32 25.28
C PHE A 119 -5.78 -6.06 26.72
N GLU A 120 -6.71 -5.14 26.95
CA GLU A 120 -7.27 -4.93 28.29
C GLU A 120 -8.09 -6.13 28.77
N ASP A 121 -8.86 -6.74 27.86
CA ASP A 121 -9.74 -7.88 28.20
C ASP A 121 -8.98 -9.22 28.30
N PHE A 122 -8.02 -9.48 27.39
CA PHE A 122 -7.45 -10.82 27.22
C PHE A 122 -5.95 -10.94 27.46
N ALA A 123 -5.22 -9.84 27.68
CA ALA A 123 -3.78 -9.94 27.87
C ALA A 123 -3.42 -10.51 29.24
N ILE A 124 -2.42 -11.39 29.24
CA ILE A 124 -1.77 -11.90 30.45
C ILE A 124 -0.41 -11.22 30.56
N GLU A 125 -0.05 -10.79 31.76
CA GLU A 125 1.25 -10.21 32.03
C GLU A 125 2.24 -11.27 32.54
N LYS A 126 3.37 -11.42 31.86
CA LYS A 126 4.49 -12.26 32.32
C LYS A 126 5.80 -11.53 32.06
N ASN A 127 6.66 -11.45 33.07
CA ASN A 127 7.97 -10.80 32.97
C ASN A 127 7.88 -9.34 32.45
N ASN A 128 6.94 -8.55 32.97
CA ASN A 128 6.64 -7.16 32.56
C ASN A 128 6.30 -6.99 31.07
N LYS A 129 5.75 -8.04 30.44
CA LYS A 129 5.24 -7.98 29.07
C LYS A 129 3.80 -8.47 29.04
N LYS A 130 2.92 -7.65 28.47
CA LYS A 130 1.52 -7.99 28.20
C LYS A 130 1.41 -8.68 26.85
N PHE A 131 0.75 -9.82 26.83
CA PHE A 131 0.50 -10.54 25.59
C PHE A 131 -0.84 -11.30 25.62
N ILE A 132 -1.46 -11.44 24.45
CA ILE A 132 -2.64 -12.28 24.26
C ILE A 132 -2.13 -13.70 23.92
N PRO A 133 -2.45 -14.72 24.74
CA PRO A 133 -1.97 -16.08 24.52
C PRO A 133 -2.64 -16.72 23.29
N ASN A 134 -1.87 -17.49 22.52
CA ASN A 134 -2.36 -18.25 21.36
C ASN A 134 -2.57 -19.76 21.65
N ALA A 135 -2.25 -20.23 22.86
CA ALA A 135 -2.37 -21.65 23.20
C ALA A 135 -3.83 -22.10 23.38
N TRP A 136 -4.16 -23.27 22.79
CA TRP A 136 -5.46 -23.96 22.92
C TRP A 136 -6.70 -23.05 22.75
N LEU A 137 -6.68 -22.13 21.79
CA LEU A 137 -7.79 -21.20 21.54
C LEU A 137 -9.15 -21.89 21.34
N HIS A 138 -9.17 -23.08 20.74
CA HIS A 138 -10.39 -23.87 20.54
C HIS A 138 -11.01 -24.39 21.84
N MET A 139 -10.25 -24.45 22.95
CA MET A 139 -10.76 -24.85 24.26
C MET A 139 -11.21 -23.65 25.10
N LYS A 140 -10.92 -22.43 24.65
CA LYS A 140 -11.31 -21.22 25.38
C LYS A 140 -12.78 -20.90 25.09
N PRO A 141 -13.52 -20.40 26.09
CA PRO A 141 -14.90 -19.96 25.87
C PRO A 141 -14.94 -18.82 24.85
N ASP A 142 -16.01 -18.77 24.06
CA ASP A 142 -16.28 -17.70 23.07
C ASP A 142 -16.97 -16.49 23.73
N GLU A 143 -16.53 -16.17 24.95
CA GLU A 143 -17.05 -15.03 25.71
C GLU A 143 -16.50 -13.74 25.12
N LEU A 144 -17.39 -12.76 24.96
CA LEU A 144 -17.03 -11.43 24.47
C LEU A 144 -16.37 -10.64 25.59
N GLY A 145 -15.23 -10.02 25.27
CA GLY A 145 -14.56 -9.10 26.18
C GLY A 145 -15.41 -7.87 26.48
N GLU A 146 -15.34 -7.37 27.71
CA GLU A 146 -16.18 -6.26 28.17
C GLU A 146 -15.96 -4.97 27.36
N ASN A 147 -14.70 -4.66 27.04
CA ASN A 147 -14.33 -3.43 26.33
C ASN A 147 -14.24 -3.63 24.81
N SER A 148 -13.63 -4.74 24.39
CA SER A 148 -13.36 -5.04 22.99
C SER A 148 -14.58 -5.57 22.23
N GLN A 149 -15.53 -6.19 22.92
CA GLN A 149 -16.66 -6.92 22.31
C GLN A 149 -16.19 -7.99 21.30
N LEU A 150 -14.96 -8.47 21.46
CA LEU A 150 -14.35 -9.55 20.67
C LEU A 150 -14.20 -10.78 21.54
N SER A 151 -14.19 -11.97 20.93
CA SER A 151 -13.74 -13.18 21.63
C SER A 151 -12.21 -13.30 21.59
N ILE A 152 -11.64 -14.15 22.44
CA ILE A 152 -10.19 -14.39 22.46
C ILE A 152 -9.67 -15.00 21.14
N GLN A 153 -10.53 -15.71 20.41
CA GLN A 153 -10.24 -16.27 19.09
C GLN A 153 -10.14 -15.16 18.04
N ASP A 154 -11.08 -14.20 18.06
CA ASP A 154 -11.07 -13.03 17.18
C ASP A 154 -9.92 -12.07 17.52
N ALA A 155 -9.63 -11.88 18.81
CA ALA A 155 -8.47 -11.15 19.30
C ALA A 155 -7.14 -11.85 18.95
N ASN A 156 -7.15 -13.08 18.44
CA ASN A 156 -5.95 -13.76 17.90
C ASN A 156 -5.82 -13.64 16.37
N ILE A 157 -6.63 -12.81 15.71
CA ILE A 157 -6.50 -12.54 14.28
C ILE A 157 -5.67 -11.27 14.09
N LEU A 158 -4.49 -11.38 13.48
CA LEU A 158 -3.70 -10.22 13.10
C LEU A 158 -4.30 -9.57 11.85
N LYS A 159 -4.85 -8.37 12.01
CA LYS A 159 -5.31 -7.51 10.90
C LYS A 159 -4.40 -6.30 10.80
N ILE A 160 -3.67 -6.18 9.70
CA ILE A 160 -2.79 -5.04 9.46
C ILE A 160 -3.24 -4.29 8.21
N LYS A 161 -3.11 -2.95 8.26
CA LYS A 161 -3.29 -2.06 7.12
C LYS A 161 -1.94 -1.43 6.79
N ILE A 162 -1.52 -1.56 5.54
CA ILE A 162 -0.30 -0.96 5.03
C ILE A 162 -0.69 0.12 4.02
N LYS A 163 -0.35 1.37 4.32
CA LYS A 163 -0.45 2.49 3.39
C LYS A 163 0.90 2.69 2.71
N TYR A 164 0.91 2.83 1.39
CA TYR A 164 2.11 2.96 0.57
C TYR A 164 1.90 4.01 -0.54
N GLY A 165 2.86 4.91 -0.75
CA GLY A 165 2.82 5.89 -1.84
C GLY A 165 3.37 5.31 -3.14
N PHE A 166 2.50 4.80 -4.01
CA PHE A 166 2.86 4.24 -5.31
C PHE A 166 3.28 5.31 -6.33
N PRO A 167 4.48 5.22 -6.93
CA PRO A 167 4.89 6.15 -7.98
C PRO A 167 4.10 5.93 -9.28
N LEU A 168 3.77 7.01 -9.97
CA LEU A 168 3.29 6.96 -11.34
C LEU A 168 4.49 6.89 -12.30
N GLU A 169 4.43 5.97 -13.26
CA GLU A 169 5.54 5.65 -14.16
C GLU A 169 5.39 6.33 -15.53
N VAL A 170 4.16 6.54 -16.00
CA VAL A 170 3.89 7.09 -17.33
C VAL A 170 4.06 8.62 -17.30
N PRO A 171 5.03 9.17 -18.04
CA PRO A 171 5.24 10.62 -18.08
C PRO A 171 4.03 11.32 -18.70
N VAL A 172 3.81 12.58 -18.34
CA VAL A 172 2.64 13.41 -18.71
C VAL A 172 1.38 13.03 -17.93
N ILE A 173 1.03 11.74 -17.90
CA ILE A 173 -0.12 11.25 -17.12
C ILE A 173 0.11 11.48 -15.63
N ASP A 174 1.34 11.26 -15.15
CA ASP A 174 1.77 11.56 -13.79
C ASP A 174 1.43 13.01 -13.36
N LYS A 175 1.78 13.99 -14.20
CA LYS A 175 1.55 15.42 -13.96
C LYS A 175 0.07 15.78 -14.01
N ILE A 176 -0.68 15.23 -14.97
CA ILE A 176 -2.12 15.47 -15.09
C ILE A 176 -2.84 14.95 -13.85
N ILE A 177 -2.58 13.69 -13.46
CA ILE A 177 -3.18 13.08 -12.27
C ILE A 177 -2.75 13.84 -11.01
N GLY A 178 -1.46 14.17 -10.87
CA GLY A 178 -0.95 14.93 -9.73
C GLY A 178 -1.61 16.30 -9.58
N ALA A 179 -1.83 17.02 -10.68
CA ALA A 179 -2.51 18.32 -10.69
C ALA A 179 -3.99 18.18 -10.28
N ILE A 180 -4.71 17.21 -10.85
CA ILE A 180 -6.12 16.96 -10.54
C ILE A 180 -6.29 16.57 -9.07
N LEU A 181 -5.51 15.59 -8.58
CA LEU A 181 -5.61 15.11 -7.19
C LEU A 181 -5.20 16.16 -6.18
N THR A 182 -4.25 17.03 -6.52
CA THR A 182 -3.89 18.18 -5.68
C THR A 182 -5.06 19.15 -5.51
N ALA A 183 -5.86 19.37 -6.55
CA ALA A 183 -7.02 20.25 -6.49
C ALA A 183 -8.19 19.61 -5.71
N VAL A 184 -8.41 18.30 -5.88
CA VAL A 184 -9.56 17.59 -5.29
C VAL A 184 -9.30 17.14 -3.85
N ASN A 185 -8.06 16.75 -3.51
CA ASN A 185 -7.71 16.20 -2.20
C ASN A 185 -6.45 16.89 -1.61
N PRO A 186 -6.61 18.10 -1.04
CA PRO A 186 -5.48 18.84 -0.49
C PRO A 186 -4.86 18.17 0.74
N ALA A 187 -5.58 17.29 1.45
CA ALA A 187 -5.07 16.62 2.64
C ALA A 187 -3.89 15.67 2.36
N ASN A 188 -3.85 15.05 1.17
CA ASN A 188 -2.78 14.13 0.75
C ASN A 188 -1.80 14.77 -0.25
N GLN A 189 -1.77 16.10 -0.33
CA GLN A 189 -1.01 16.84 -1.35
C GLN A 189 0.50 16.51 -1.35
N HIS A 190 1.07 16.11 -0.22
CA HIS A 190 2.47 15.70 -0.12
C HIS A 190 2.80 14.48 -1.00
N TYR A 191 1.86 13.57 -1.25
CA TYR A 191 2.03 12.48 -2.20
C TYR A 191 1.99 12.96 -3.66
N TYR A 192 1.09 13.89 -3.98
CA TYR A 192 0.89 14.35 -5.35
C TYR A 192 1.97 15.33 -5.83
N LYS A 193 2.63 16.02 -4.89
CA LYS A 193 3.74 16.94 -5.16
C LYS A 193 5.12 16.27 -5.14
N SER A 194 5.22 14.99 -4.76
CA SER A 194 6.51 14.30 -4.80
C SER A 194 6.97 14.12 -6.25
N THR A 195 8.28 13.97 -6.45
CA THR A 195 8.86 13.60 -7.75
C THR A 195 9.52 12.22 -7.61
N PRO A 196 9.00 11.17 -8.28
CA PRO A 196 7.79 11.13 -9.12
C PRO A 196 6.49 11.32 -8.32
N VAL A 197 5.39 11.66 -9.01
CA VAL A 197 4.06 11.81 -8.40
C VAL A 197 3.63 10.48 -7.80
N ARG A 198 3.15 10.48 -6.55
CA ARG A 198 2.73 9.26 -5.84
C ARG A 198 1.24 9.26 -5.52
N ILE A 199 0.63 8.08 -5.56
CA ILE A 199 -0.74 7.85 -5.10
C ILE A 199 -0.70 6.99 -3.83
N PRO A 200 -1.34 7.42 -2.72
CA PRO A 200 -1.42 6.59 -1.53
C PRO A 200 -2.39 5.42 -1.75
N LEU A 201 -1.87 4.21 -1.87
CA LEU A 201 -2.66 2.98 -1.83
C LEU A 201 -2.65 2.39 -0.43
N SER A 202 -3.74 1.75 -0.04
CA SER A 202 -3.84 1.04 1.24
C SER A 202 -4.28 -0.37 0.99
N VAL A 203 -3.52 -1.34 1.48
CA VAL A 203 -3.86 -2.76 1.45
C VAL A 203 -4.06 -3.27 2.87
N THR A 204 -4.91 -4.27 3.03
CA THR A 204 -5.15 -4.93 4.31
C THR A 204 -4.77 -6.40 4.19
N ALA A 205 -4.05 -6.91 5.18
CA ALA A 205 -3.75 -8.32 5.31
C ALA A 205 -4.33 -8.83 6.64
N VAL A 206 -4.90 -10.03 6.59
CA VAL A 206 -5.55 -10.70 7.73
C VAL A 206 -4.99 -12.10 7.83
N MET A 207 -4.49 -12.48 9.00
CA MET A 207 -3.98 -13.82 9.26
C MET A 207 -4.24 -14.22 10.71
N HIS A 208 -4.44 -15.52 10.96
CA HIS A 208 -4.46 -16.05 12.32
C HIS A 208 -3.05 -16.05 12.89
N MET A 209 -2.94 -15.63 14.15
CA MET A 209 -1.68 -15.67 14.88
C MET A 209 -1.17 -17.10 15.05
N GLN A 210 0.15 -17.25 15.05
CA GLN A 210 0.86 -18.53 15.26
C GLN A 210 1.79 -18.45 16.49
N SER A 211 1.80 -17.31 17.17
CA SER A 211 2.54 -17.00 18.38
C SER A 211 1.70 -16.09 19.25
N ASP A 212 2.07 -15.95 20.52
CA ASP A 212 1.40 -15.01 21.43
C ASP A 212 1.54 -13.56 20.91
N VAL A 213 0.48 -12.76 20.93
CA VAL A 213 0.53 -11.37 20.42
C VAL A 213 1.01 -10.45 21.53
N TYR A 214 2.00 -9.61 21.27
CA TYR A 214 2.48 -8.61 22.23
C TYR A 214 1.91 -7.24 21.88
N GLU A 215 1.73 -6.42 22.91
CA GLU A 215 1.27 -5.02 22.77
C GLU A 215 2.24 -4.19 21.92
#